data_AF-A0A841E0E8-F1
#
_entry.id   AF-A0A841E0E8-F1
#
_cell.length_a   1.000
_cell.length_b   1.000
_cell.length_c   1.000
_cell.angle_alpha   90.00
_cell.angle_beta   90.00
_cell.angle_gamma   90.00
#
_symmetry.space_group_name_H-M   'P 1'
#
loop_
_entity.id
_entity.type
_entity.pdbx_description
1 polymer ?
#
loop_
_entity_poly.entity_id
_entity_poly.type
_entity_poly.pdbx_seq_one_letter_code
_entity_poly.pdbx_strand_id
1 'polypeptide(L)'
;MRRISLWRAVAPLALLCAGLLFATSATNARGTDLRPSRNTTLAGLVEEQSRRSATLVRQHAALTQDIEKLQAQQGSIDPALAKRLKDLSDEVGTTPVTGPGLTVTLKDAPQQVVKDNPDVDADWLVIHQQDIQAVVNALWAGGADAISIQNHRVISTTGIKCVGNSVVLHGVPYLPPYKITAIGDRRKLQQALDDSQYIDNLQDYVVKFQLGYDVQNESSIAMPAYEGTLDLQSATVPGFDRTPSVSPTASGR
;
A
#
# COMPACT_ATOMS: atom_id res chain seq x y z
N MET A 1 14.60 -85.03 20.69
CA MET A 1 14.43 -84.00 19.63
C MET A 1 13.24 -83.10 20.01
N ARG A 2 13.46 -81.85 20.44
CA ARG A 2 12.39 -80.91 20.81
C ARG A 2 11.93 -80.17 19.55
N ARG A 3 10.66 -80.34 19.16
CA ARG A 3 10.00 -79.54 18.11
C ARG A 3 9.95 -78.08 18.57
N ILE A 4 10.85 -77.25 18.07
CA ILE A 4 10.77 -75.81 18.23
C ILE A 4 9.54 -75.38 17.43
N SER A 5 8.46 -75.06 18.15
CA SER A 5 7.20 -74.62 17.57
C SER A 5 7.46 -73.43 16.65
N LEU A 6 7.02 -73.51 15.39
CA LEU A 6 7.08 -72.44 14.38
C LEU A 6 6.62 -71.08 14.93
N TRP A 7 5.75 -71.10 15.94
CA TRP A 7 5.29 -69.94 16.68
C TRP A 7 6.40 -69.10 17.33
N ARG A 8 7.52 -69.71 17.73
CA ARG A 8 8.65 -68.99 18.33
C ARG A 8 9.41 -68.12 17.32
N ALA A 9 9.27 -68.40 16.02
CA ALA A 9 9.87 -67.61 14.94
C ALA A 9 8.87 -66.63 14.30
N VAL A 10 7.60 -67.01 14.21
CA VAL A 10 6.54 -66.16 13.61
C VAL A 10 6.20 -64.96 14.49
N ALA A 11 6.12 -65.14 15.81
CA ALA A 11 5.80 -64.06 16.74
C ALA A 11 6.80 -62.88 16.71
N PRO A 12 8.13 -63.09 16.79
CA PRO A 12 9.07 -61.98 16.72
C PRO A 12 9.08 -61.33 15.33
N LEU A 13 8.89 -62.10 14.25
CA LEU A 13 8.83 -61.55 12.90
C LEU A 13 7.60 -60.64 12.71
N ALA A 14 6.44 -61.06 13.20
CA ALA A 14 5.21 -60.26 13.16
C ALA A 14 5.35 -58.96 13.97
N LEU A 15 5.96 -59.02 15.15
CA LEU A 15 6.25 -57.84 15.97
C LEU A 15 7.24 -56.89 15.28
N LEU A 16 8.24 -57.43 14.59
CA LEU A 16 9.21 -56.63 13.84
C LEU A 16 8.55 -55.92 12.67
N CYS A 17 7.70 -56.62 11.90
CA CYS A 17 6.91 -56.03 10.83
C CYS A 17 5.92 -54.97 11.34
N ALA A 18 5.24 -55.24 12.46
CA ALA A 18 4.34 -54.27 13.09
C ALA A 18 5.11 -53.03 13.59
N GLY A 19 6.26 -53.22 14.22
CA GLY A 19 7.14 -52.13 14.63
C GLY A 19 7.63 -51.30 13.45
N LEU A 20 7.95 -51.94 12.32
CA LEU A 20 8.34 -51.26 11.09
C LEU A 20 7.17 -50.47 10.48
N LEU A 21 5.97 -51.03 10.47
CA LEU A 21 4.75 -50.34 10.04
C LEU A 21 4.38 -49.18 10.95
N PHE A 22 4.53 -49.32 12.27
CA PHE A 22 4.31 -48.24 13.22
C PHE A 22 5.39 -47.17 13.10
N ALA A 23 6.65 -47.54 12.85
CA ALA A 23 7.72 -46.58 12.63
C ALA A 23 7.52 -45.80 11.33
N THR A 24 7.19 -46.48 10.22
CA THR A 24 6.89 -45.82 8.93
C THR A 24 5.62 -44.98 9.02
N SER A 25 4.59 -45.48 9.70
CA SER A 25 3.37 -44.72 10.00
C SER A 25 3.69 -43.51 10.88
N ALA A 26 4.51 -43.64 11.92
CA ALA A 26 4.89 -42.53 12.81
C ALA A 26 5.83 -41.52 12.14
N THR A 27 6.69 -41.94 11.21
CA THR A 27 7.49 -41.00 10.38
C THR A 27 6.62 -40.29 9.36
N ASN A 28 5.61 -40.96 8.80
CA ASN A 28 4.65 -40.36 7.87
C ASN A 28 3.55 -39.54 8.57
N ALA A 29 3.23 -39.84 9.83
CA ALA A 29 2.21 -39.17 10.65
C ALA A 29 2.73 -37.90 11.34
N ARG A 30 4.03 -37.60 11.24
CA ARG A 30 4.58 -36.25 11.50
C ARG A 30 4.21 -35.32 10.34
N GLY A 31 2.90 -35.14 10.19
CA GLY A 31 2.22 -34.59 9.03
C GLY A 31 3.00 -33.47 8.37
N THR A 32 3.29 -33.67 7.09
CA THR A 32 3.32 -32.55 6.18
C THR A 32 1.92 -31.93 6.24
N ASP A 33 1.81 -30.81 6.93
CA ASP A 33 0.73 -29.84 6.81
C ASP A 33 0.20 -29.89 5.36
N LEU A 34 -1.12 -30.02 5.16
CA LEU A 34 -1.70 -30.20 3.82
C LEU A 34 -1.81 -28.87 3.04
N ARG A 35 -1.22 -27.77 3.56
CA ARG A 35 -1.15 -26.45 2.89
C ARG A 35 0.22 -25.71 2.94
N PRO A 36 1.40 -26.34 2.82
CA PRO A 36 2.67 -25.59 2.83
C PRO A 36 2.87 -24.91 1.48
N SER A 37 2.50 -25.60 0.39
CA SER A 37 2.71 -25.19 -1.00
C SER A 37 1.88 -23.97 -1.40
N ARG A 38 0.66 -23.77 -0.89
CA ARG A 38 -0.11 -22.56 -1.22
C ARG A 38 0.50 -21.31 -0.60
N ASN A 39 1.05 -21.42 0.61
CA ASN A 39 1.65 -20.29 1.32
C ASN A 39 3.08 -19.99 0.83
N THR A 40 3.90 -21.00 0.52
CA THR A 40 5.21 -20.78 -0.11
C THR A 40 5.09 -20.27 -1.55
N THR A 41 4.07 -20.71 -2.31
CA THR A 41 3.83 -20.21 -3.66
C THR A 41 3.28 -18.78 -3.64
N LEU A 42 2.37 -18.44 -2.72
CA LEU A 42 1.86 -17.07 -2.58
C LEU A 42 2.93 -16.12 -2.06
N ALA A 43 3.72 -16.51 -1.05
CA ALA A 43 4.84 -15.71 -0.57
C ALA A 43 5.88 -15.50 -1.68
N GLY A 44 6.21 -16.56 -2.44
CA GLY A 44 7.09 -16.46 -3.61
C GLY A 44 6.52 -15.58 -4.72
N LEU A 45 5.21 -15.63 -4.98
CA LEU A 45 4.51 -14.77 -5.93
C LEU A 45 4.53 -13.30 -5.47
N VAL A 46 4.24 -13.04 -4.20
CA VAL A 46 4.28 -11.68 -3.62
C VAL A 46 5.69 -11.14 -3.68
N GLU A 47 6.70 -11.94 -3.34
CA GLU A 47 8.10 -11.54 -3.41
C GLU A 47 8.54 -11.26 -4.85
N GLU A 48 8.12 -12.10 -5.81
CA GLU A 48 8.39 -11.90 -7.23
C GLU A 48 7.71 -10.62 -7.77
N GLN A 49 6.43 -10.41 -7.43
CA GLN A 49 5.71 -9.18 -7.81
C GLN A 49 6.34 -7.94 -7.16
N SER A 50 6.79 -8.04 -5.92
CA SER A 50 7.50 -6.96 -5.22
C SER A 50 8.83 -6.64 -5.90
N ARG A 51 9.63 -7.66 -6.28
CA ARG A 51 10.88 -7.47 -7.05
C ARG A 51 10.62 -6.87 -8.42
N ARG A 52 9.56 -7.32 -9.10
CA ARG A 52 9.13 -6.78 -10.39
C ARG A 52 8.73 -5.32 -10.27
N SER A 53 7.92 -4.97 -9.28
CA SER A 53 7.52 -3.59 -8.99
C SER A 53 8.75 -2.72 -8.70
N ALA A 54 9.66 -3.17 -7.84
CA ALA A 54 10.89 -2.44 -7.53
C ALA A 54 11.79 -2.25 -8.77
N THR A 55 11.79 -3.22 -9.69
CA THR A 55 12.53 -3.11 -10.97
C THR A 55 11.88 -2.09 -11.90
N LEU A 56 10.55 -2.10 -12.00
CA LEU A 56 9.80 -1.12 -12.80
C LEU A 56 9.99 0.31 -12.25
N VAL A 57 9.97 0.49 -10.93
CA VAL A 57 10.26 1.80 -10.30
C VAL A 57 11.67 2.28 -10.64
N ARG A 58 12.69 1.40 -10.58
CA ARG A 58 14.06 1.75 -10.99
C ARG A 58 14.17 2.10 -12.47
N GLN A 59 13.48 1.35 -13.33
CA GLN A 59 13.46 1.62 -14.76
C GLN A 59 12.79 2.96 -15.05
N HIS A 60 11.68 3.26 -14.39
CA HIS A 60 11.00 4.55 -14.51
C HIS A 60 11.93 5.70 -14.11
N ALA A 61 12.58 5.62 -12.95
CA ALA A 61 13.54 6.62 -12.50
C ALA A 61 14.72 6.80 -13.48
N ALA A 62 15.25 5.71 -14.03
CA ALA A 62 16.33 5.76 -15.02
C ALA A 62 15.88 6.42 -16.34
N LEU A 63 14.70 6.07 -16.85
CA LEU A 63 14.13 6.69 -18.04
C LEU A 63 13.85 8.18 -17.84
N THR A 64 13.34 8.58 -16.68
CA THR A 64 13.15 9.99 -16.33
C THR A 64 14.48 10.73 -16.35
N GLN A 65 15.53 10.16 -15.76
CA GLN A 65 16.87 10.76 -15.78
C GLN A 65 17.45 10.85 -17.20
N ASP A 66 17.19 9.87 -18.06
CA ASP A 66 17.62 9.90 -19.45
C ASP A 66 16.86 10.96 -20.26
N ILE A 67 15.55 11.14 -20.01
CA ILE A 67 14.76 12.25 -20.58
C ILE A 67 15.38 13.59 -20.17
N GLU A 68 15.69 13.79 -18.88
CA GLU A 68 16.32 15.03 -18.39
C GLU A 68 17.67 15.30 -19.06
N LYS A 69 18.52 14.28 -19.23
CA LYS A 69 19.80 14.40 -19.93
C LYS A 69 19.62 14.76 -21.40
N LEU A 70 18.68 14.11 -22.10
CA LEU A 70 18.40 14.37 -23.51
C LEU A 70 17.84 15.78 -23.71
N GLN A 71 16.97 16.23 -22.81
CA GLN A 71 16.47 17.61 -22.79
C GLN A 71 17.61 18.62 -22.56
N ALA A 72 18.56 18.32 -21.66
CA ALA A 72 19.73 19.15 -21.43
C ALA A 72 20.69 19.21 -22.65
N GLN A 73 20.74 18.15 -23.47
CA GLN A 73 21.56 18.07 -24.69
C GLN A 73 20.95 18.81 -25.89
N GLN A 74 19.62 19.02 -25.93
CA GLN A 74 18.94 19.69 -27.05
C GLN A 74 19.15 21.22 -27.12
N GLY A 75 19.99 21.79 -26.24
CA GLY A 75 20.27 23.22 -26.16
C GLY A 75 19.43 23.92 -25.09
N SER A 76 19.78 25.16 -24.75
CA SER A 76 19.04 25.94 -23.75
C SER A 76 17.61 26.15 -24.23
N ILE A 77 16.67 25.48 -23.55
CA ILE A 77 15.24 25.77 -23.61
C ILE A 77 15.06 27.28 -23.45
N ASP A 78 14.21 27.88 -24.29
CA ASP A 78 13.81 29.29 -24.13
C ASP A 78 13.51 29.55 -22.64
N PRO A 79 14.18 30.51 -21.98
CA PRO A 79 13.96 30.80 -20.57
C PRO A 79 12.49 31.00 -20.20
N ALA A 80 11.68 31.54 -21.11
CA ALA A 80 10.24 31.69 -20.92
C ALA A 80 9.52 30.32 -20.90
N LEU A 81 9.91 29.41 -21.80
CA LEU A 81 9.39 28.05 -21.85
C LEU A 81 9.85 27.21 -20.65
N ALA A 82 11.11 27.33 -20.23
CA ALA A 82 11.64 26.65 -19.05
C ALA A 82 10.92 27.08 -17.77
N LYS A 83 10.66 28.40 -17.62
CA LYS A 83 9.86 28.92 -16.52
C LYS A 83 8.43 28.38 -16.57
N ARG A 84 7.79 28.38 -17.74
CA ARG A 84 6.43 27.86 -17.90
C ARG A 84 6.33 26.38 -17.58
N LEU A 85 7.31 25.58 -17.98
CA LEU A 85 7.37 24.16 -17.65
C LEU A 85 7.51 23.96 -16.15
N LYS A 86 8.39 24.71 -15.49
CA LYS A 86 8.54 24.66 -14.04
C LYS A 86 7.25 25.02 -13.31
N ASP A 87 6.63 26.15 -13.67
CA ASP A 87 5.39 26.62 -13.04
C ASP A 87 4.28 25.56 -13.18
N LEU A 88 4.17 24.91 -14.35
CA LEU A 88 3.19 23.84 -14.58
C LEU A 88 3.54 22.56 -13.81
N SER A 89 4.82 22.18 -13.73
CA SER A 89 5.26 21.03 -12.94
C SER A 89 4.98 21.20 -11.45
N ASP A 90 5.13 22.42 -10.94
CA ASP A 90 4.77 22.76 -9.56
C ASP A 90 3.24 22.65 -9.36
N GLU A 91 2.44 23.16 -10.30
CA GLU A 91 0.97 23.10 -10.27
C GLU A 91 0.41 21.67 -10.34
N VAL A 92 0.99 20.82 -11.20
CA VAL A 92 0.57 19.41 -11.34
C VAL A 92 1.25 18.47 -10.35
N GLY A 93 2.07 18.99 -9.45
CA GLY A 93 2.69 18.26 -8.35
C GLY A 93 3.82 17.29 -8.76
N THR A 94 4.45 17.48 -9.91
CA THR A 94 5.57 16.66 -10.40
C THR A 94 6.94 17.13 -9.94
N THR A 95 6.99 18.16 -9.09
CA THR A 95 8.21 18.56 -8.38
C THR A 95 8.13 18.20 -6.90
N PRO A 96 9.27 17.80 -6.28
CA PRO A 96 9.33 17.65 -4.84
C PRO A 96 9.21 19.02 -4.17
N VAL A 97 8.55 19.06 -3.02
CA VAL A 97 8.31 20.29 -2.27
C VAL A 97 8.69 20.11 -0.80
N THR A 98 8.97 21.21 -0.12
CA THR A 98 9.28 21.20 1.31
C THR A 98 8.65 22.38 2.00
N GLY A 99 8.07 22.16 3.17
CA GLY A 99 7.44 23.23 3.94
C GLY A 99 6.88 22.75 5.27
N PRO A 100 6.43 23.69 6.13
CA PRO A 100 5.74 23.34 7.37
C PRO A 100 4.36 22.74 7.07
N GLY A 101 3.79 22.03 8.04
CA GLY A 101 2.49 21.41 7.83
C GLY A 101 2.03 20.50 8.96
N LEU A 102 1.11 19.59 8.65
CA LEU A 102 0.55 18.62 9.59
C LEU A 102 0.71 17.19 9.07
N THR A 103 0.88 16.25 9.99
CA THR A 103 0.73 14.81 9.74
C THR A 103 -0.46 14.28 10.53
N VAL A 104 -1.46 13.74 9.84
CA VAL A 104 -2.60 13.04 10.42
C VAL A 104 -2.34 11.53 10.33
N THR A 105 -2.42 10.83 11.45
CA THR A 105 -2.28 9.37 11.53
C THR A 105 -3.59 8.73 11.92
N LEU A 106 -4.11 7.86 11.04
CA LEU A 106 -5.33 7.08 11.27
C LEU A 106 -4.97 5.61 11.55
N LYS A 107 -5.66 4.98 12.51
CA LYS A 107 -5.42 3.58 12.88
C LYS A 107 -6.72 2.88 13.29
N ASP A 108 -6.84 1.60 12.92
CA ASP A 108 -7.91 0.73 13.36
C ASP A 108 -7.98 0.59 14.89
N ALA A 109 -9.10 0.06 15.38
CA ALA A 109 -9.30 -0.23 16.78
C ALA A 109 -8.22 -1.19 17.31
N PRO A 110 -7.75 -1.02 18.57
CA PRO A 110 -6.85 -1.97 19.19
C PRO A 110 -7.44 -3.39 19.19
N GLN A 111 -6.60 -4.40 18.98
CA GLN A 111 -7.07 -5.80 18.95
C GLN A 111 -7.83 -6.22 20.22
N GLN A 112 -7.52 -5.61 21.36
CA GLN A 112 -8.25 -5.87 22.60
C GLN A 112 -9.70 -5.38 22.53
N VAL A 113 -9.93 -4.18 21.99
CA VAL A 113 -11.29 -3.64 21.75
C VAL A 113 -12.07 -4.57 20.82
N VAL A 114 -11.44 -5.05 19.75
CA VAL A 114 -12.08 -6.01 18.83
C VAL A 114 -12.50 -7.30 19.55
N LYS A 115 -11.65 -7.83 20.43
CA LYS A 115 -11.96 -9.06 21.21
C LYS A 115 -13.05 -8.84 22.26
N ASP A 116 -13.09 -7.67 22.88
CA ASP A 116 -14.05 -7.32 23.92
C ASP A 116 -15.44 -6.99 23.35
N ASN A 117 -15.55 -6.79 22.03
CA ASN A 117 -16.77 -6.42 21.33
C ASN A 117 -17.09 -7.39 20.16
N PRO A 118 -17.29 -8.70 20.42
CA PRO A 118 -17.49 -9.70 19.37
C PRO A 118 -18.81 -9.54 18.59
N ASP A 119 -19.79 -8.85 19.18
CA ASP A 119 -21.11 -8.62 18.58
C ASP A 119 -21.19 -7.29 17.78
N VAL A 120 -20.11 -6.51 17.77
CA VAL A 120 -20.02 -5.27 16.99
C VAL A 120 -19.64 -5.58 15.55
N ASP A 121 -20.27 -4.89 14.60
CA ASP A 121 -19.90 -4.98 13.20
C ASP A 121 -18.42 -4.60 13.00
N ALA A 122 -17.66 -5.48 12.35
CA ALA A 122 -16.23 -5.28 12.10
C ALA A 122 -15.96 -4.00 11.30
N ASP A 123 -16.92 -3.57 10.46
CA ASP A 123 -16.81 -2.35 9.68
C ASP A 123 -16.72 -1.10 10.58
N TRP A 124 -17.17 -1.13 11.84
CA TRP A 124 -17.06 0.02 12.74
C TRP A 124 -15.73 0.09 13.50
N LEU A 125 -14.90 -0.94 13.36
CA LEU A 125 -13.64 -1.11 14.10
C LEU A 125 -12.40 -0.85 13.23
N VAL A 126 -12.60 -0.51 11.95
CA VAL A 126 -11.53 -0.31 10.97
C VAL A 126 -11.65 1.05 10.30
N ILE A 127 -10.51 1.60 9.88
CA ILE A 127 -10.45 2.81 9.06
C ILE A 127 -10.75 2.45 7.61
N HIS A 128 -11.66 3.20 6.98
CA HIS A 128 -12.08 2.98 5.62
C HIS A 128 -11.57 4.05 4.66
N GLN A 129 -11.77 3.82 3.36
CA GLN A 129 -11.44 4.75 2.29
C GLN A 129 -12.06 6.14 2.52
N GLN A 130 -13.33 6.20 2.93
CA GLN A 130 -14.01 7.48 3.15
C GLN A 130 -13.34 8.32 4.24
N ASP A 131 -12.75 7.70 5.26
CA ASP A 131 -12.11 8.40 6.38
C ASP A 131 -10.82 9.07 5.93
N ILE A 132 -9.99 8.33 5.17
CA ILE A 132 -8.77 8.87 4.56
C ILE A 132 -9.12 9.98 3.57
N GLN A 133 -10.14 9.75 2.74
CA GLN A 133 -10.58 10.73 1.75
C GLN A 133 -11.15 12.00 2.42
N ALA A 134 -11.86 11.86 3.54
CA ALA A 134 -12.36 12.99 4.32
C ALA A 134 -11.22 13.85 4.87
N VAL A 135 -10.17 13.23 5.41
CA VAL A 135 -8.96 13.94 5.88
C VAL A 135 -8.28 14.68 4.71
N VAL A 136 -8.07 14.01 3.58
CA VAL A 136 -7.45 14.63 2.39
C VAL A 136 -8.27 15.83 1.91
N ASN A 137 -9.59 15.68 1.81
CA ASN A 137 -10.48 16.74 1.34
C ASN A 137 -10.52 17.93 2.32
N ALA A 138 -10.53 17.67 3.64
CA ALA A 138 -10.49 18.70 4.66
C ALA A 138 -9.17 19.50 4.59
N LEU A 139 -8.04 18.81 4.42
CA LEU A 139 -6.73 19.46 4.26
C LEU A 139 -6.67 20.31 2.98
N TRP A 140 -7.23 19.84 1.86
CA TRP A 140 -7.36 20.66 0.65
C TRP A 140 -8.27 21.88 0.87
N ALA A 141 -9.40 21.71 1.55
CA ALA A 141 -10.29 22.81 1.90
C ALA A 141 -9.61 23.85 2.83
N GLY A 142 -8.70 23.39 3.68
CA GLY A 142 -7.84 24.24 4.52
C GLY A 142 -6.71 24.96 3.77
N GLY A 143 -6.58 24.72 2.46
CA GLY A 143 -5.56 25.35 1.63
C GLY A 143 -4.19 24.70 1.76
N ALA A 144 -4.12 23.38 1.87
CA ALA A 144 -2.86 22.65 1.70
C ALA A 144 -2.22 22.97 0.32
N ASP A 145 -0.91 23.18 0.29
CA ASP A 145 -0.12 23.38 -0.92
C ASP A 145 0.24 22.03 -1.56
N ALA A 146 0.41 20.99 -0.73
CA ALA A 146 0.68 19.64 -1.17
C ALA A 146 0.23 18.63 -0.11
N ILE A 147 -0.25 17.46 -0.55
CA ILE A 147 -0.66 16.35 0.33
C ILE A 147 0.00 15.06 -0.13
N SER A 148 0.37 14.20 0.81
CA SER A 148 0.76 12.81 0.55
C SER A 148 0.03 11.84 1.45
N ILE A 149 -0.16 10.61 0.96
CA ILE A 149 -0.65 9.47 1.75
C ILE A 149 0.42 8.38 1.69
N GLN A 150 0.90 7.91 2.84
CA GLN A 150 2.01 6.96 2.92
C GLN A 150 3.21 7.41 2.06
N ASN A 151 3.53 8.71 2.11
CA ASN A 151 4.58 9.36 1.33
C ASN A 151 4.37 9.33 -0.21
N HIS A 152 3.17 9.06 -0.70
CA HIS A 152 2.82 9.20 -2.11
C HIS A 152 2.10 10.53 -2.33
N ARG A 153 2.65 11.39 -3.18
CA ARG A 153 2.03 12.67 -3.54
C ARG A 153 0.62 12.43 -4.08
N VAL A 154 -0.35 13.19 -3.57
CA VAL A 154 -1.73 13.20 -4.03
C VAL A 154 -1.91 14.32 -5.03
N ILE A 155 -2.53 14.00 -6.16
CA ILE A 155 -2.99 14.97 -7.17
C ILE A 155 -4.49 14.76 -7.43
N SER A 156 -5.09 15.59 -8.27
CA SER A 156 -6.53 15.57 -8.58
C SER A 156 -7.04 14.24 -9.16
N THR A 157 -6.17 13.45 -9.76
CA THR A 157 -6.48 12.12 -10.33
C THR A 157 -6.08 10.95 -9.44
N THR A 158 -5.52 11.21 -8.25
CA THR A 158 -5.17 10.15 -7.30
C THR A 158 -6.43 9.50 -6.74
N GLY A 159 -6.60 8.21 -7.02
CA GLY A 159 -7.67 7.40 -6.45
C GLY A 159 -7.24 6.72 -5.14
N ILE A 160 -8.02 6.90 -4.09
CA ILE A 160 -7.91 6.15 -2.83
C ILE A 160 -8.92 5.01 -2.92
N LYS A 161 -8.48 3.75 -2.87
CA LYS A 161 -9.37 2.59 -3.05
C LYS A 161 -9.26 1.59 -1.91
N CYS A 162 -10.36 1.24 -1.26
CA CYS A 162 -10.41 0.08 -0.38
C CYS A 162 -10.43 -1.24 -1.18
N VAL A 163 -9.53 -2.16 -0.84
CA VAL A 163 -9.51 -3.55 -1.33
C VAL A 163 -9.27 -4.47 -0.14
N GLY A 164 -10.30 -5.21 0.25
CA GLY A 164 -10.27 -6.03 1.46
C GLY A 164 -10.04 -5.16 2.70
N ASN A 165 -9.05 -5.52 3.51
CA ASN A 165 -8.65 -4.79 4.71
C ASN A 165 -7.51 -3.78 4.45
N SER A 166 -7.28 -3.40 3.20
CA SER A 166 -6.19 -2.53 2.79
C SER A 166 -6.67 -1.38 1.94
N VAL A 167 -5.90 -0.29 1.94
CA VAL A 167 -6.12 0.86 1.06
C VAL A 167 -5.04 0.83 0.00
N VAL A 168 -5.46 0.81 -1.26
CA VAL A 168 -4.59 0.74 -2.42
C VAL A 168 -4.34 2.14 -2.96
N LEU A 169 -3.07 2.52 -3.05
CA LEU A 169 -2.58 3.76 -3.64
C LEU A 169 -1.70 3.39 -4.83
N HIS A 170 -2.06 3.83 -6.04
CA HIS A 170 -1.35 3.49 -7.28
C HIS A 170 -1.08 1.99 -7.47
N GLY A 171 -2.01 1.13 -7.03
CA GLY A 171 -1.88 -0.33 -7.13
C GLY A 171 -1.08 -0.99 -5.99
N VAL A 172 -0.52 -0.21 -5.06
CA VAL A 172 0.20 -0.73 -3.89
C VAL A 172 -0.75 -0.74 -2.66
N PRO A 173 -0.97 -1.90 -2.02
CA PRO A 173 -1.80 -1.98 -0.82
C PRO A 173 -1.04 -1.50 0.43
N TYR A 174 -1.73 -0.71 1.26
CA TYR A 174 -1.27 -0.24 2.56
C TYR A 174 -2.22 -0.67 3.67
N LEU A 175 -1.62 -1.08 4.79
CA LEU A 175 -2.31 -1.37 6.04
C LEU A 175 -2.19 -0.17 7.00
N PRO A 176 -3.12 -0.04 7.96
CA PRO A 176 -2.98 0.95 9.01
C PRO A 176 -1.68 0.73 9.83
N PRO A 177 -1.10 1.79 10.43
CA PRO A 177 -1.60 3.15 10.43
C PRO A 177 -1.39 3.87 9.09
N TYR A 178 -2.40 4.66 8.69
CA TYR A 178 -2.36 5.51 7.50
C TYR A 178 -1.86 6.89 7.87
N LYS A 179 -0.75 7.32 7.27
CA LYS A 179 -0.18 8.64 7.45
C LYS A 179 -0.56 9.53 6.28
N ILE A 180 -1.29 10.59 6.56
CA ILE A 180 -1.64 11.66 5.62
C ILE A 180 -0.86 12.89 6.03
N THR A 181 0.01 13.39 5.17
CA THR A 181 0.85 14.55 5.47
C THR A 181 0.50 15.67 4.52
N ALA A 182 0.28 16.88 5.04
CA ALA A 182 -0.03 18.07 4.26
C ALA A 182 0.94 19.20 4.57
N ILE A 183 1.44 19.86 3.54
CA ILE A 183 2.22 21.11 3.63
C ILE A 183 1.25 22.29 3.49
N GLY A 184 1.37 23.29 4.35
CA GLY A 184 0.54 24.50 4.33
C GLY A 184 0.54 25.27 5.67
N ASP A 185 -0.34 26.27 5.79
CA ASP A 185 -0.55 26.99 7.06
C ASP A 185 -1.20 26.05 8.09
N ARG A 186 -0.40 25.61 9.06
CA ARG A 186 -0.80 24.66 10.13
C ARG A 186 -2.09 25.05 10.85
N ARG A 187 -2.35 26.34 11.04
CA ARG A 187 -3.57 26.81 11.72
C ARG A 187 -4.80 26.60 10.84
N LYS A 188 -4.69 26.94 9.56
CA LYS A 188 -5.78 26.73 8.58
C LYS A 188 -6.04 25.24 8.35
N LEU A 189 -4.97 24.44 8.25
CA LEU A 189 -5.08 23.00 8.12
C LEU A 189 -5.78 22.37 9.32
N GLN A 190 -5.38 22.73 10.55
CA GLN A 190 -6.02 22.24 11.77
C GLN A 190 -7.49 22.67 11.82
N GLN A 191 -7.77 23.94 11.57
CA GLN A 191 -9.15 24.45 11.57
C GLN A 191 -10.02 23.71 10.55
N ALA A 192 -9.51 23.42 9.35
CA ALA A 192 -10.27 22.69 8.34
C ALA A 192 -10.53 21.22 8.71
N LEU A 193 -9.62 20.59 9.47
CA LEU A 193 -9.88 19.27 10.07
C LEU A 193 -11.00 19.36 11.10
N ASP A 194 -10.96 20.37 11.97
CA ASP A 194 -11.93 20.58 13.04
C ASP A 194 -13.33 20.96 12.51
N ASP A 195 -13.40 21.72 11.41
CA ASP A 195 -14.65 22.17 10.78
C ASP A 195 -15.33 21.08 9.91
N SER A 196 -14.67 19.94 9.68
CA SER A 196 -15.16 18.90 8.79
C SER A 196 -16.15 17.97 9.48
N GLN A 197 -17.43 18.02 9.06
CA GLN A 197 -18.47 17.11 9.56
C GLN A 197 -18.14 15.63 9.39
N TYR A 198 -17.41 15.25 8.32
CA TYR A 198 -16.99 13.86 8.14
C TYR A 198 -15.97 13.43 9.18
N ILE A 199 -15.07 14.32 9.57
CA ILE A 199 -14.06 14.05 10.60
C ILE A 199 -14.73 14.06 11.98
N ASP A 200 -15.66 14.97 12.24
CA ASP A 200 -16.47 14.98 13.46
C ASP A 200 -17.19 13.63 13.67
N ASN A 201 -17.85 13.11 12.63
CA ASN A 201 -18.44 11.77 12.68
C ASN A 201 -17.39 10.68 12.95
N LEU A 202 -16.19 10.76 12.36
CA LEU A 202 -15.09 9.81 12.63
C LEU A 202 -14.65 9.89 14.11
N GLN A 203 -14.63 11.08 14.72
CA GLN A 203 -14.26 11.25 16.13
C GLN A 203 -15.21 10.49 17.07
N ASP A 204 -16.49 10.37 16.74
CA ASP A 204 -17.42 9.55 17.53
C ASP A 204 -16.98 8.07 17.58
N TYR A 205 -16.49 7.54 16.46
CA TYR A 205 -15.94 6.18 16.40
C TYR A 205 -14.57 6.07 17.08
N VAL A 206 -13.73 7.11 16.98
CA VAL A 206 -12.47 7.22 17.74
C VAL A 206 -12.72 7.12 19.23
N VAL A 207 -13.71 7.84 19.76
CA VAL A 207 -14.06 7.79 21.18
C VAL A 207 -14.68 6.44 21.55
N LYS A 208 -15.64 5.95 20.75
CA LYS A 208 -16.41 4.74 21.08
C LYS A 208 -15.59 3.46 20.96
N PHE A 209 -14.76 3.34 19.93
CA PHE A 209 -14.01 2.11 19.60
C PHE A 209 -12.50 2.29 19.72
N GLN A 210 -12.03 3.42 20.24
CA GLN A 210 -10.61 3.71 20.44
C GLN A 210 -9.81 3.63 19.13
N LEU A 211 -10.43 3.98 18.00
CA LEU A 211 -9.68 4.16 16.75
C LEU A 211 -8.57 5.19 16.97
N GLY A 212 -7.43 5.03 16.31
CA GLY A 212 -6.37 6.02 16.38
C GLY A 212 -6.66 7.19 15.45
N TYR A 213 -6.71 8.39 16.00
CA TYR A 213 -6.67 9.65 15.26
C TYR A 213 -5.68 10.58 15.98
N ASP A 214 -4.59 10.92 15.30
CA ASP A 214 -3.53 11.76 15.85
C ASP A 214 -3.10 12.80 14.83
N VAL A 215 -2.95 14.05 15.26
CA VAL A 215 -2.55 15.18 14.40
C VAL A 215 -1.29 15.79 14.98
N GLN A 216 -0.21 15.74 14.20
CA GLN A 216 1.11 16.25 14.60
C GLN A 216 1.47 17.48 13.78
N ASN A 217 1.95 18.51 14.47
CA ASN A 217 2.52 19.69 13.83
C ASN A 217 3.95 19.41 13.38
N GLU A 218 4.23 19.67 12.11
CA GLU A 218 5.54 19.48 11.51
C GLU A 218 6.15 20.84 11.17
N SER A 219 7.38 21.08 11.63
CA SER A 219 8.11 22.30 11.28
C SER A 219 8.62 22.28 9.85
N SER A 220 8.89 21.10 9.30
CA SER A 220 9.35 20.90 7.92
C SER A 220 9.07 19.46 7.48
N ILE A 221 8.33 19.34 6.37
CA ILE A 221 8.03 18.09 5.67
C ILE A 221 8.74 18.16 4.33
N ALA A 222 9.57 17.16 4.01
CA ALA A 222 10.01 16.92 2.66
C ALA A 222 9.03 15.97 1.97
N MET A 223 8.37 16.44 0.90
CA MET A 223 7.38 15.66 0.17
C MET A 223 7.86 15.38 -1.26
N PRO A 224 7.78 14.12 -1.72
CA PRO A 224 8.22 13.77 -3.06
C PRO A 224 7.32 14.37 -4.15
N ALA A 225 7.82 14.34 -5.38
CA ALA A 225 7.02 14.55 -6.57
C ALA A 225 5.97 13.42 -6.73
N TYR A 226 4.93 13.70 -7.51
CA TYR A 226 4.07 12.65 -8.03
C TYR A 226 4.82 11.80 -9.07
N GLU A 227 4.85 10.48 -8.85
CA GLU A 227 5.55 9.51 -9.70
C GLU A 227 4.61 8.64 -10.54
N GLY A 228 3.30 8.84 -10.43
CA GLY A 228 2.31 8.10 -11.21
C GLY A 228 2.19 8.62 -12.65
N THR A 229 1.35 7.95 -13.44
CA THR A 229 1.03 8.44 -14.80
C THR A 229 0.13 9.68 -14.74
N LEU A 230 0.41 10.65 -15.61
CA LEU A 230 -0.45 11.79 -15.90
C LEU A 230 -1.30 11.57 -17.15
N ASP A 231 -1.18 10.40 -17.80
CA ASP A 231 -1.89 10.10 -19.03
C ASP A 231 -3.39 9.95 -18.78
N LEU A 232 -4.18 10.68 -19.55
CA LEU A 232 -5.62 10.55 -19.56
C LEU A 232 -6.05 9.57 -20.66
N GLN A 233 -6.84 8.56 -20.32
CA GLN A 233 -7.28 7.54 -21.28
C GLN A 233 -8.20 8.11 -22.37
N SER A 234 -9.04 9.10 -22.04
CA SER A 234 -10.08 9.62 -22.93
C SER A 234 -9.91 11.09 -23.34
N ALA A 235 -8.87 11.78 -22.87
CA ALA A 235 -8.58 13.17 -23.21
C ALA A 235 -7.22 13.33 -23.89
N THR A 236 -7.11 14.28 -24.82
CA THR A 236 -5.86 14.68 -25.47
C THR A 236 -5.72 16.18 -25.42
N VAL A 237 -4.48 16.66 -25.37
CA VAL A 237 -4.19 18.08 -25.52
C VAL A 237 -4.31 18.42 -27.02
N PRO A 238 -5.15 19.37 -27.43
CA PRO A 238 -5.23 19.78 -28.83
C PRO A 238 -3.84 20.18 -29.36
N GLY A 239 -3.45 19.63 -30.51
CA GLY A 239 -2.14 19.88 -31.12
C GLY A 239 -1.00 18.97 -30.63
N PHE A 240 -1.28 18.02 -29.73
CA PHE A 240 -0.37 16.94 -29.37
C PHE A 240 -1.01 15.59 -29.71
N ASP A 241 -0.49 14.93 -30.73
CA ASP A 241 -0.86 13.55 -31.02
C ASP A 241 -0.28 12.63 -29.94
N ARG A 242 -1.09 11.70 -29.43
CA ARG A 242 -0.60 10.67 -28.50
C ARG A 242 0.43 9.82 -29.22
N THR A 243 1.65 9.74 -28.69
CA THR A 243 2.42 8.50 -28.83
C THR A 243 1.65 7.43 -28.05
N PRO A 244 1.22 6.32 -28.68
CA PRO A 244 0.53 5.27 -27.95
C PRO A 244 1.41 4.80 -26.78
N SER A 245 0.91 4.91 -25.55
CA SER A 245 1.54 4.16 -24.47
C SER A 245 1.30 2.68 -24.78
N VAL A 246 2.38 1.93 -24.95
CA VAL A 246 2.29 0.48 -25.06
C VAL A 246 1.80 -0.01 -23.70
N SER A 247 0.48 -0.17 -23.58
CA SER A 247 -0.09 -0.93 -22.48
C SER A 247 0.61 -2.28 -22.50
N PRO A 248 1.19 -2.76 -21.39
CA PRO A 248 1.63 -4.14 -21.33
C PRO A 248 0.38 -4.98 -21.50
N THR A 249 0.18 -5.51 -22.70
CA THR A 249 -0.80 -6.56 -22.96
C THR A 249 -0.53 -7.62 -21.92
N ALA A 250 -1.51 -7.87 -21.05
CA ALA A 250 -1.55 -9.01 -20.17
C ALA A 250 -1.70 -10.26 -21.06
N SER A 251 -0.63 -10.64 -21.75
CA SER A 251 -0.47 -11.96 -22.33
C SER A 251 0.14 -12.85 -21.26
N GLY A 252 -0.72 -13.37 -20.40
CA GLY A 252 -0.40 -14.46 -19.48
C GLY A 252 -1.56 -15.43 -19.49
N ARG A 253 -1.43 -16.50 -20.29
CA ARG A 253 -2.09 -17.77 -20.01
C ARG A 253 -1.41 -18.43 -18.81
#